data_AF-A0A8H3CTE7-F1
#
_entry.id   AF-A0A8H3CTE7-F1
#
_cell.length_a   1.000
_cell.length_b   1.000
_cell.length_c   1.000
_cell.angle_alpha   90.00
_cell.angle_beta   90.00
_cell.angle_gamma   90.00
#
_symmetry.space_group_name_H-M   'P 1'
#
loop_
_entity.id
_entity.type
_entity.pdbx_description
1 polymer ?
#
loop_
_entity_poly.entity_id
_entity_poly.type
_entity_poly.pdbx_seq_one_letter_code
_entity_poly.pdbx_strand_id
1 'polypeptide(L)'
;MSLHSKVLVSLALLAAAQAQKVGTNKPEVHPTLTWQKCTKSDTPTVTLKLQTLGNPNLTCISMSWDLTICKDPVAWAQNCALEGGRGGGNYTNTYSISANGNLLTMKFVTKSENTNVGSHVYLLKDNSTYELFKLKNQEFTSDVDVSNLPCGLNGMLYFSEMAADGGMSKYPNNKAGAKYRTGYCDAQCPRDIKFINGEANVLNWTRLSNNANLGGGRYGTCCSEMDI
;
A
#
# COMPACT_ATOMS: atom_id res chain seq x y z
N MET A 1 53.09 -6.17 -43.69
CA MET A 1 52.34 -7.24 -42.99
C MET A 1 51.63 -6.60 -41.80
N SER A 2 50.32 -6.40 -41.91
CA SER A 2 49.50 -5.65 -40.94
C SER A 2 48.92 -6.61 -39.88
N LEU A 3 49.25 -6.37 -38.61
CA LEU A 3 48.74 -7.10 -37.45
C LEU A 3 47.25 -6.77 -37.25
N HIS A 4 46.37 -7.77 -37.40
CA HIS A 4 44.95 -7.63 -37.05
C HIS A 4 44.77 -7.98 -35.57
N SER A 5 44.66 -6.95 -34.73
CA SER A 5 44.24 -7.07 -33.33
C SER A 5 42.74 -7.34 -33.25
N LYS A 6 42.35 -8.54 -32.83
CA LYS A 6 40.94 -8.89 -32.59
C LYS A 6 40.57 -8.45 -31.17
N VAL A 7 39.95 -7.28 -31.06
CA VAL A 7 39.29 -6.84 -29.82
C VAL A 7 37.90 -7.49 -29.77
N LEU A 8 37.72 -8.48 -28.89
CA LEU A 8 36.41 -9.02 -28.52
C LEU A 8 35.78 -8.06 -27.49
N VAL A 9 34.82 -7.25 -27.94
CA VAL A 9 33.95 -6.48 -27.04
C VAL A 9 32.79 -7.38 -26.62
N SER A 10 32.86 -7.92 -25.41
CA SER A 10 31.76 -8.64 -24.77
C SER A 10 30.66 -7.65 -24.40
N LEU A 11 29.60 -7.59 -25.20
CA LEU A 11 28.39 -6.81 -24.90
C LEU A 11 27.61 -7.50 -23.78
N ALA A 12 27.92 -7.18 -22.52
CA ALA A 12 27.11 -7.58 -21.38
C ALA A 12 25.78 -6.80 -21.43
N LEU A 13 24.77 -7.36 -22.09
CA LEU A 13 23.38 -6.97 -21.91
C LEU A 13 22.97 -7.31 -20.47
N LEU A 14 23.23 -6.39 -19.54
CA LEU A 14 22.53 -6.35 -18.27
C LEU A 14 21.06 -6.11 -18.59
N ALA A 15 20.29 -7.19 -18.71
CA ALA A 15 18.85 -7.13 -18.59
C ALA A 15 18.56 -6.62 -17.16
N ALA A 16 18.41 -5.30 -17.01
CA ALA A 16 17.94 -4.72 -15.77
C ALA A 16 16.55 -5.29 -15.53
N ALA A 17 16.43 -6.25 -14.61
CA ALA A 17 15.16 -6.77 -14.17
C ALA A 17 14.35 -5.59 -13.62
N GLN A 18 13.44 -5.10 -14.47
CA GLN A 18 12.52 -4.05 -14.08
C GLN A 18 11.52 -4.67 -13.09
N ALA A 19 11.03 -3.88 -12.15
CA ALA A 19 10.17 -4.31 -11.05
C ALA A 19 9.03 -3.28 -10.88
N GLN A 20 7.98 -3.58 -10.10
CA GLN A 20 7.01 -2.60 -9.63
C GLN A 20 7.73 -1.37 -9.07
N LYS A 21 7.56 -0.22 -9.73
CA LYS A 21 8.38 0.96 -9.47
C LYS A 21 7.82 1.82 -8.36
N VAL A 22 8.69 2.65 -7.79
CA VAL A 22 8.33 3.80 -6.98
C VAL A 22 8.29 5.03 -7.88
N GLY A 23 7.19 5.76 -7.84
CA GLY A 23 7.03 7.01 -8.55
C GLY A 23 7.73 8.15 -7.82
N THR A 24 8.14 9.17 -8.57
CA THR A 24 8.89 10.32 -8.03
C THR A 24 8.16 11.65 -8.22
N ASN A 25 6.96 11.63 -8.79
CA ASN A 25 6.20 12.84 -9.10
C ASN A 25 5.50 13.40 -7.85
N LYS A 26 5.13 12.52 -6.91
CA LYS A 26 4.49 12.92 -5.65
C LYS A 26 5.24 12.32 -4.47
N PRO A 27 5.82 13.14 -3.56
CA PRO A 27 6.50 12.61 -2.39
C PRO A 27 5.49 11.92 -1.45
N GLU A 28 5.95 10.85 -0.79
CA GLU A 28 5.19 10.19 0.26
C GLU A 28 5.64 10.68 1.64
N VAL A 29 4.71 11.27 2.39
CA VAL A 29 4.99 11.89 3.69
C VAL A 29 4.02 11.36 4.75
N HIS A 30 4.41 10.35 5.52
CA HIS A 30 3.52 9.73 6.50
C HIS A 30 3.16 10.68 7.67
N PRO A 31 1.87 10.92 7.97
CA PRO A 31 1.45 11.58 9.20
C PRO A 31 1.95 10.80 10.41
N THR A 32 2.21 11.49 11.52
CA THR A 32 2.62 10.84 12.77
C THR A 32 1.42 10.57 13.67
N LEU A 33 1.44 9.43 14.34
CA LEU A 33 0.48 9.06 15.38
C LEU A 33 1.25 8.49 16.57
N THR A 34 0.97 8.98 17.77
CA THR A 34 1.57 8.43 18.99
C THR A 34 0.68 7.35 19.59
N TRP A 35 1.27 6.29 20.09
CA TRP A 35 0.60 5.26 20.89
C TRP A 35 1.46 4.92 22.11
N GLN A 36 0.96 4.07 23.00
CA GLN A 36 1.67 3.67 24.21
C GLN A 36 1.98 2.19 24.19
N LYS A 37 3.25 1.86 24.46
CA LYS A 37 3.69 0.46 24.62
C LYS A 37 3.94 0.19 26.10
N CYS A 38 2.92 -0.31 26.78
CA CYS A 38 2.99 -0.60 28.21
C CYS A 38 3.96 -1.74 28.51
N THR A 39 4.68 -1.61 29.62
CA THR A 39 5.42 -2.66 30.31
C THR A 39 4.86 -2.80 31.71
N LYS A 40 5.34 -3.77 32.49
CA LYS A 40 4.92 -3.91 33.90
C LYS A 40 5.27 -2.68 34.76
N SER A 41 6.26 -1.89 34.36
CA SER A 41 6.84 -0.81 35.17
C SER A 41 6.71 0.59 34.56
N ASP A 42 6.36 0.70 33.28
CA ASP A 42 6.37 1.96 32.54
C ASP A 42 5.44 1.90 31.32
N THR A 43 5.01 3.06 30.84
CA THR A 43 4.09 3.21 29.70
C THR A 43 4.63 4.25 28.71
N PRO A 44 5.80 3.99 28.07
CA PRO A 44 6.41 4.95 27.16
C PRO A 44 5.52 5.24 25.95
N THR A 45 5.43 6.52 25.61
CA THR A 45 4.83 6.98 24.36
C THR A 45 5.78 6.70 23.19
N VAL A 46 5.28 6.05 22.16
CA VAL A 46 5.99 5.73 20.93
C VAL A 46 5.33 6.47 19.77
N THR A 47 6.13 7.17 18.97
CA THR A 47 5.65 7.82 17.75
C THR A 47 5.75 6.87 16.57
N LEU A 48 4.60 6.54 15.98
CA LEU A 48 4.47 5.81 14.73
C LEU A 48 4.14 6.74 13.58
N LYS A 49 4.18 6.18 12.39
CA LYS A 49 3.80 6.81 11.14
C LYS A 49 2.55 6.13 10.57
N LEU A 50 1.70 6.87 9.89
CA LEU A 50 0.50 6.35 9.24
C LEU A 50 0.73 6.22 7.73
N GLN A 51 0.42 5.05 7.20
CA GLN A 51 0.43 4.79 5.77
C GLN A 51 -0.98 4.54 5.27
N THR A 52 -1.48 5.33 4.32
CA THR A 52 -2.89 5.24 3.91
C THR A 52 -3.07 4.58 2.55
N LEU A 53 -3.97 3.61 2.46
CA LEU A 53 -4.60 3.11 1.26
C LEU A 53 -5.61 4.13 0.72
N GLY A 54 -5.07 5.24 0.22
CA GLY A 54 -5.72 5.89 -0.90
C GLY A 54 -5.57 5.03 -2.15
N ASN A 55 -6.56 5.04 -3.05
CA ASN A 55 -6.43 4.48 -4.39
C ASN A 55 -5.08 4.95 -4.95
N PRO A 56 -4.08 4.07 -5.14
CA PRO A 56 -2.75 4.54 -5.47
C PRO A 56 -2.84 5.38 -6.73
N ASN A 57 -2.20 6.56 -6.71
CA ASN A 57 -1.85 7.20 -7.96
C ASN A 57 -0.87 6.26 -8.63
N LEU A 58 -1.43 5.44 -9.50
CA LEU A 58 -0.68 4.67 -10.45
C LEU A 58 -0.33 5.64 -11.56
N THR A 59 0.87 6.21 -11.47
CA THR A 59 1.46 6.82 -12.65
C THR A 59 2.06 5.67 -13.44
N CYS A 60 1.21 5.03 -14.25
CA CYS A 60 1.69 4.20 -15.34
C CYS A 60 2.12 5.13 -16.46
N ILE A 61 3.26 4.88 -17.10
CA ILE A 61 3.90 5.79 -18.06
C ILE A 61 3.00 6.16 -19.26
N SER A 62 1.83 5.53 -19.46
CA SER A 62 0.88 6.00 -20.47
C SER A 62 -0.57 5.54 -20.34
N MET A 63 -1.05 5.03 -19.19
CA MET A 63 -2.36 4.35 -19.20
C MET A 63 -3.16 4.49 -17.91
N SER A 64 -4.46 4.76 -18.06
CA SER A 64 -5.47 4.31 -17.11
C SER A 64 -5.35 2.79 -16.89
N TRP A 65 -6.02 2.19 -15.90
CA TRP A 65 -6.06 0.71 -15.75
C TRP A 65 -6.82 0.08 -16.94
N ASP A 66 -6.15 0.06 -18.09
CA ASP A 66 -6.67 -0.27 -19.41
C ASP A 66 -6.17 -1.65 -19.81
N LEU A 67 -7.05 -2.61 -19.57
CA LEU A 67 -6.81 -4.03 -19.73
C LEU A 67 -6.55 -4.45 -21.18
N THR A 68 -6.78 -3.56 -22.15
CA THR A 68 -6.49 -3.87 -23.57
C THR A 68 -5.00 -3.96 -23.85
N ILE A 69 -4.16 -3.30 -23.03
CA ILE A 69 -2.69 -3.29 -23.15
C ILE A 69 -2.04 -4.10 -22.00
N CYS A 70 -2.76 -4.38 -20.91
CA CYS A 70 -2.27 -5.17 -19.77
C CYS A 70 -2.38 -6.70 -19.95
N LYS A 71 -1.63 -7.31 -20.88
CA LYS A 71 -1.67 -8.78 -21.05
C LYS A 71 -0.64 -9.56 -20.23
N ASP A 72 0.43 -8.90 -19.80
CA ASP A 72 1.51 -9.49 -18.99
C ASP A 72 1.59 -8.77 -17.63
N PRO A 73 1.26 -9.47 -16.51
CA PRO A 73 1.33 -8.94 -15.14
C PRO A 73 2.68 -8.35 -14.73
N VAL A 74 3.78 -8.99 -15.14
CA VAL A 74 5.13 -8.59 -14.77
C VAL A 74 5.52 -7.37 -15.58
N ALA A 75 5.36 -7.42 -16.91
CA ALA A 75 5.68 -6.30 -17.78
C ALA A 75 4.83 -5.06 -17.44
N TRP A 76 3.58 -5.24 -16.99
CA TRP A 76 2.76 -4.13 -16.52
C TRP A 76 3.32 -3.49 -15.26
N ALA A 77 3.67 -4.30 -14.26
CA ALA A 77 4.26 -3.79 -13.02
C ALA A 77 5.55 -3.00 -13.29
N GLN A 78 6.32 -3.40 -14.29
CA GLN A 78 7.55 -2.71 -14.72
C GLN A 78 7.31 -1.32 -15.34
N ASN A 79 6.13 -1.09 -15.91
CA ASN A 79 5.76 0.17 -16.57
C ASN A 79 4.90 1.08 -15.69
N CYS A 80 4.55 0.61 -14.49
CA CYS A 80 3.76 1.34 -13.51
C CYS A 80 4.58 1.66 -12.27
N ALA A 81 4.33 2.84 -11.72
CA ALA A 81 4.95 3.28 -10.48
C ALA A 81 3.88 3.60 -9.43
N LEU A 82 4.10 3.15 -8.19
CA LEU A 82 3.34 3.61 -7.05
C LEU A 82 3.89 4.98 -6.62
N GLU A 83 3.08 6.01 -6.78
CA GLU A 83 3.39 7.34 -6.26
C GLU A 83 2.97 7.49 -4.80
N GLY A 84 3.47 8.56 -4.17
CA GLY A 84 2.86 9.08 -2.97
C GLY A 84 1.36 9.39 -3.14
N GLY A 85 0.66 9.48 -2.01
CA GLY A 85 -0.76 9.80 -1.99
C GLY A 85 -1.12 11.01 -2.86
N ARG A 86 -2.33 11.02 -3.43
CA ARG A 86 -2.90 12.20 -4.09
C ARG A 86 -2.74 13.42 -3.18
N GLY A 87 -2.32 14.54 -3.78
CA GLY A 87 -1.98 15.77 -3.06
C GLY A 87 -0.54 15.86 -2.54
N GLY A 88 0.38 14.95 -2.91
CA GLY A 88 1.80 15.07 -2.55
C GLY A 88 2.06 14.90 -1.05
N GLY A 89 1.32 13.99 -0.41
CA GLY A 89 1.30 13.86 1.04
C GLY A 89 0.26 14.76 1.74
N ASN A 90 -0.69 15.35 1.01
CA ASN A 90 -1.86 16.00 1.62
C ASN A 90 -2.97 14.97 1.93
N TYR A 91 -2.80 14.27 3.04
CA TYR A 91 -3.73 13.24 3.54
C TYR A 91 -5.11 13.80 3.89
N THR A 92 -5.15 14.98 4.51
CA THR A 92 -6.40 15.61 4.95
C THR A 92 -7.31 15.96 3.76
N ASN A 93 -6.77 16.63 2.75
CA ASN A 93 -7.60 17.16 1.67
C ASN A 93 -8.01 16.10 0.66
N THR A 94 -7.25 15.01 0.55
CA THR A 94 -7.58 13.96 -0.43
C THR A 94 -8.30 12.76 0.18
N TYR A 95 -7.90 12.36 1.39
CA TYR A 95 -8.40 11.13 2.01
C TYR A 95 -9.17 11.39 3.31
N SER A 96 -9.25 12.65 3.75
CA SER A 96 -9.84 13.04 5.04
C SER A 96 -9.30 12.23 6.22
N ILE A 97 -7.99 12.04 6.21
CA ILE A 97 -7.23 11.42 7.30
C ILE A 97 -6.44 12.52 7.97
N SER A 98 -6.65 12.70 9.27
CA SER A 98 -5.88 13.61 10.11
C SER A 98 -5.43 12.90 11.37
N ALA A 99 -4.20 13.16 11.79
CA ALA A 99 -3.65 12.64 13.04
C ALA A 99 -3.11 13.80 13.88
N ASN A 100 -3.38 13.76 15.18
CA ASN A 100 -2.87 14.72 16.15
C ASN A 100 -2.61 14.01 17.48
N GLY A 101 -1.34 13.91 17.88
CA GLY A 101 -0.95 13.11 19.04
C GLY A 101 -1.38 11.66 18.86
N ASN A 102 -2.21 11.16 19.77
CA ASN A 102 -2.78 9.81 19.76
C ASN A 102 -4.16 9.71 19.07
N LEU A 103 -4.68 10.82 18.54
CA LEU A 103 -5.97 10.84 17.86
C LEU A 103 -5.79 10.65 16.35
N LEU A 104 -6.49 9.67 15.78
CA LEU A 104 -6.68 9.47 14.35
C LEU A 104 -8.15 9.76 14.01
N THR A 105 -8.39 10.62 13.02
CA THR A 105 -9.74 10.87 12.49
C THR A 105 -9.78 10.51 11.00
N MET A 106 -10.76 9.69 10.62
CA MET A 106 -11.01 9.25 9.25
C MET A 106 -12.45 9.59 8.87
N LYS A 107 -12.65 10.36 7.79
CA LYS A 107 -14.00 10.64 7.28
C LYS A 107 -14.35 9.73 6.12
N PHE A 108 -15.64 9.45 5.97
CA PHE A 108 -16.13 8.56 4.94
C PHE A 108 -16.03 9.16 3.53
N VAL A 109 -16.49 10.40 3.31
CA VAL A 109 -16.47 11.04 1.98
C VAL A 109 -15.60 12.28 1.99
N THR A 110 -14.67 12.35 1.04
CA THR A 110 -13.85 13.54 0.77
C THR A 110 -14.15 14.03 -0.64
N LYS A 111 -14.68 15.26 -0.77
CA LYS A 111 -14.89 15.89 -2.06
C LYS A 111 -13.72 16.83 -2.38
N SER A 112 -13.00 16.55 -3.46
CA SER A 112 -11.94 17.40 -4.01
C SER A 112 -12.10 17.44 -5.54
N GLU A 113 -11.02 17.67 -6.30
CA GLU A 113 -11.02 17.43 -7.76
C GLU A 113 -11.54 16.03 -8.11
N ASN A 114 -11.29 15.04 -7.23
CA ASN A 114 -11.90 13.72 -7.27
C ASN A 114 -12.62 13.43 -5.94
N THR A 115 -13.70 12.65 -5.99
CA THR A 115 -14.35 12.16 -4.77
C THR A 115 -13.65 10.90 -4.27
N ASN A 116 -13.22 10.91 -3.01
CA ASN A 116 -12.72 9.72 -2.30
C ASN A 116 -13.80 9.20 -1.35
N VAL A 117 -13.94 7.88 -1.27
CA VAL A 117 -14.90 7.19 -0.39
C VAL A 117 -14.13 6.13 0.41
N GLY A 118 -14.18 6.25 1.73
CA GLY A 118 -13.45 5.40 2.66
C GLY A 118 -11.94 5.64 2.64
N SER A 119 -11.28 5.03 3.61
CA SER A 119 -9.83 4.91 3.64
C SER A 119 -9.46 3.74 4.53
N HIS A 120 -8.25 3.24 4.34
CA HIS A 120 -7.66 2.21 5.19
C HIS A 120 -6.22 2.62 5.45
N VAL A 121 -5.73 2.49 6.68
CA VAL A 121 -4.39 2.92 7.07
C VAL A 121 -3.65 1.84 7.84
N TYR A 122 -2.33 1.83 7.72
CA TYR A 122 -1.42 0.98 8.49
C TYR A 122 -0.57 1.82 9.42
N LEU A 123 -0.20 1.21 10.54
CA LEU A 123 0.81 1.70 11.44
C LEU A 123 2.20 1.28 10.97
N LEU A 124 3.08 2.27 10.76
CA LEU A 124 4.48 2.10 10.42
C LEU A 124 5.35 2.38 11.65
N LYS A 125 6.31 1.51 11.89
CA LYS A 125 7.38 1.69 12.88
C LYS A 125 8.34 2.82 12.48
N ASP A 126 8.67 2.88 11.19
CA ASP A 126 9.54 3.89 10.59
C ASP A 126 9.02 4.30 9.20
N ASN A 127 9.85 4.81 8.29
CA ASN A 127 9.39 5.20 6.95
C ASN A 127 9.19 4.03 5.97
N SER A 128 9.63 2.82 6.33
CA SER A 128 9.74 1.70 5.39
C SER A 128 9.31 0.35 5.98
N THR A 129 8.92 0.30 7.25
CA THR A 129 8.47 -0.94 7.90
C THR A 129 7.19 -0.74 8.69
N TYR A 130 6.27 -1.70 8.58
CA TYR A 130 5.07 -1.79 9.42
C TYR A 130 5.44 -2.11 10.87
N GLU A 131 4.67 -1.55 11.81
CA GLU A 131 4.75 -1.97 13.21
C GLU A 131 4.13 -3.36 13.36
N LEU A 132 4.91 -4.31 13.89
CA LEU A 132 4.44 -5.69 14.09
C LEU A 132 4.04 -5.90 15.54
N PHE A 133 2.77 -6.20 15.75
CA PHE A 133 2.22 -6.51 17.07
C PHE A 133 2.33 -8.02 17.36
N LYS A 134 2.78 -8.35 18.58
CA LYS A 134 2.89 -9.74 19.07
C LYS A 134 1.88 -9.95 20.18
N LEU A 135 0.61 -10.15 19.81
CA LEU A 135 -0.54 -10.03 20.70
C LEU A 135 -0.66 -11.14 21.76
N LYS A 136 -0.01 -12.30 21.56
CA LYS A 136 -0.14 -13.43 22.50
C LYS A 136 0.31 -13.02 23.90
N ASN A 137 -0.57 -13.23 24.89
CA ASN A 137 -0.39 -12.86 26.29
C ASN A 137 -0.16 -11.34 26.50
N GLN A 138 -0.73 -10.50 25.64
CA GLN A 138 -0.75 -9.05 25.77
C GLN A 138 -2.19 -8.54 25.70
N GLU A 139 -2.39 -7.31 26.15
CA GLU A 139 -3.64 -6.57 26.00
C GLU A 139 -3.46 -5.47 24.95
N PHE A 140 -4.49 -5.24 24.14
CA PHE A 140 -4.58 -4.11 23.22
C PHE A 140 -5.84 -3.32 23.57
N THR A 141 -5.70 -2.00 23.72
CA THR A 141 -6.80 -1.11 24.08
C THR A 141 -6.80 0.13 23.19
N SER A 142 -7.98 0.59 22.81
CA SER A 142 -8.15 1.84 22.06
C SER A 142 -9.50 2.48 22.40
N ASP A 143 -9.53 3.81 22.44
CA ASP A 143 -10.77 4.57 22.49
C ASP A 143 -11.28 4.82 21.07
N VAL A 144 -12.58 4.61 20.86
CA VAL A 144 -13.23 4.77 19.54
C VAL A 144 -14.51 5.58 19.69
N ASP A 145 -14.62 6.67 18.91
CA ASP A 145 -15.86 7.42 18.76
C ASP A 145 -16.60 6.95 17.49
N VAL A 146 -17.70 6.22 17.70
CA VAL A 146 -18.58 5.70 16.63
C VAL A 146 -19.86 6.52 16.46
N SER A 147 -20.00 7.66 17.14
CA SER A 147 -21.22 8.47 17.16
C SER A 147 -21.66 8.97 15.77
N ASN A 148 -20.72 9.07 14.83
CA ASN A 148 -20.94 9.51 13.45
C ASN A 148 -20.90 8.37 12.42
N LEU A 149 -21.03 7.11 12.84
CA LEU A 149 -21.12 5.94 11.96
C LEU A 149 -22.57 5.44 11.86
N PRO A 150 -23.37 5.94 10.90
CA PRO A 150 -24.72 5.43 10.67
C PRO A 150 -24.70 3.99 10.12
N CYS A 151 -25.88 3.38 10.07
CA CYS A 151 -26.10 2.06 9.48
C CYS A 151 -25.48 1.96 8.07
N GLY A 152 -24.78 0.85 7.80
CA GLY A 152 -24.14 0.59 6.52
C GLY A 152 -22.68 1.08 6.42
N LEU A 153 -22.17 1.78 7.44
CA LEU A 153 -20.73 2.06 7.57
C LEU A 153 -20.07 1.10 8.54
N ASN A 154 -18.78 0.84 8.32
CA ASN A 154 -17.94 0.08 9.22
C ASN A 154 -16.64 0.86 9.48
N GLY A 155 -16.41 1.25 10.73
CA GLY A 155 -15.14 1.79 11.21
C GLY A 155 -14.36 0.67 11.87
N MET A 156 -13.36 0.14 11.16
CA MET A 156 -12.70 -1.11 11.52
C MET A 156 -11.28 -0.90 12.04
N LEU A 157 -10.96 -1.58 13.14
CA LEU A 157 -9.61 -1.71 13.68
C LEU A 157 -9.32 -3.21 13.81
N TYR A 158 -8.27 -3.67 13.15
CA TYR A 158 -7.95 -5.09 13.06
C TYR A 158 -6.46 -5.29 12.81
N PHE A 159 -6.01 -6.54 12.98
CA PHE A 159 -4.65 -6.96 12.66
C PHE A 159 -4.66 -7.96 11.51
N SER A 160 -3.66 -7.84 10.64
CA SER A 160 -3.42 -8.77 9.54
C SER A 160 -1.96 -9.24 9.56
N GLU A 161 -1.72 -10.50 9.20
CA GLU A 161 -0.40 -11.13 9.17
C GLU A 161 0.43 -10.72 7.93
N MET A 162 0.62 -9.41 7.76
CA MET A 162 1.43 -8.84 6.70
C MET A 162 2.93 -8.89 7.01
N ALA A 163 3.75 -8.97 5.96
CA ALA A 163 5.22 -8.86 6.10
C ALA A 163 5.61 -7.42 6.47
N ALA A 164 6.54 -7.25 7.41
CA ALA A 164 6.96 -5.92 7.91
C ALA A 164 7.43 -4.97 6.81
N ASP A 165 8.10 -5.49 5.78
CA ASP A 165 8.63 -4.73 4.64
C ASP A 165 7.62 -4.60 3.49
N GLY A 166 6.38 -5.04 3.68
CA GLY A 166 5.36 -5.10 2.63
C GLY A 166 5.66 -6.13 1.54
N GLY A 167 6.55 -7.10 1.80
CA GLY A 167 6.89 -8.21 0.92
C GLY A 167 8.12 -7.99 0.03
N MET A 168 8.88 -6.91 0.22
CA MET A 168 10.05 -6.59 -0.62
C MET A 168 11.11 -7.70 -0.61
N SER A 169 11.42 -8.26 0.56
CA SER A 169 12.42 -9.32 0.73
C SER A 169 12.03 -10.62 0.01
N LYS A 170 10.73 -10.94 0.01
CA LYS A 170 10.21 -12.16 -0.61
C LYS A 170 9.97 -12.01 -2.12
N TYR A 171 9.61 -10.81 -2.57
CA TYR A 171 9.22 -10.53 -3.94
C TYR A 171 10.15 -9.47 -4.54
N PRO A 172 11.22 -9.89 -5.26
CA PRO A 172 12.21 -8.97 -5.82
C PRO A 172 11.62 -7.90 -6.74
N ASN A 173 10.47 -8.20 -7.36
CA ASN A 173 9.74 -7.28 -8.21
C ASN A 173 8.92 -6.23 -7.43
N ASN A 174 8.84 -6.30 -6.11
CA ASN A 174 8.27 -5.24 -5.30
C ASN A 174 9.39 -4.29 -4.83
N LYS A 175 9.51 -3.11 -5.44
CA LYS A 175 10.45 -2.06 -4.98
C LYS A 175 9.80 -1.01 -4.08
N ALA A 176 8.49 -1.09 -3.88
CA ALA A 176 7.72 -0.05 -3.21
C ALA A 176 7.57 -0.34 -1.71
N GLY A 177 7.24 -1.58 -1.34
CA GLY A 177 7.23 -2.02 0.05
C GLY A 177 6.22 -1.33 0.95
N ALA A 178 6.40 -1.49 2.26
CA ALA A 178 5.51 -0.91 3.28
C ALA A 178 5.41 0.62 3.19
N LYS A 179 6.50 1.30 2.78
CA LYS A 179 6.51 2.74 2.48
C LYS A 179 5.44 3.15 1.48
N TYR A 180 5.11 2.26 0.54
CA TYR A 180 4.06 2.46 -0.45
C TYR A 180 3.02 1.35 -0.34
N ARG A 181 2.70 0.94 0.89
CA ARG A 181 1.50 0.18 1.25
C ARG A 181 1.30 -1.14 0.51
N THR A 182 2.38 -1.82 0.13
CA THR A 182 2.28 -3.12 -0.55
C THR A 182 2.13 -4.26 0.45
N GLY A 183 1.66 -5.40 -0.04
CA GLY A 183 1.65 -6.65 0.73
C GLY A 183 0.43 -6.84 1.61
N TYR A 184 -0.64 -6.06 1.39
CA TYR A 184 -1.93 -6.29 2.05
C TYR A 184 -2.42 -7.71 1.79
N CYS A 185 -3.05 -8.27 2.81
CA CYS A 185 -3.75 -9.54 2.80
C CYS A 185 -4.74 -9.53 3.96
N ASP A 186 -5.76 -10.37 3.90
CA ASP A 186 -6.69 -10.60 5.02
C ASP A 186 -7.33 -12.01 4.85
N ALA A 187 -8.27 -12.39 5.71
CA ALA A 187 -8.90 -13.71 5.66
C ALA A 187 -9.91 -13.86 4.52
N GLN A 188 -10.33 -12.76 3.89
CA GLN A 188 -11.24 -12.72 2.74
C GLN A 188 -10.52 -12.98 1.42
N CYS A 189 -9.19 -13.02 1.41
CA CYS A 189 -8.40 -13.21 0.19
C CYS A 189 -8.75 -12.19 -0.92
N PRO A 190 -8.71 -10.87 -0.64
CA PRO A 190 -9.22 -9.82 -1.50
C PRO A 190 -8.59 -9.87 -2.89
N ARG A 191 -9.45 -9.81 -3.90
CA ARG A 191 -9.08 -9.87 -5.32
C ARG A 191 -9.02 -8.50 -5.98
N ASP A 192 -9.47 -7.46 -5.29
CA ASP A 192 -9.45 -6.06 -5.71
C ASP A 192 -8.11 -5.38 -5.50
N ILE A 193 -7.12 -6.11 -4.98
CA ILE A 193 -5.76 -5.64 -4.84
C ILE A 193 -5.07 -5.60 -6.21
N LYS A 194 -4.66 -4.40 -6.61
CA LYS A 194 -4.06 -4.11 -7.92
C LYS A 194 -2.64 -4.68 -8.06
N PHE A 195 -1.87 -4.74 -6.98
CA PHE A 195 -0.52 -5.29 -6.98
C PHE A 195 -0.38 -6.37 -5.91
N ILE A 196 -0.06 -7.59 -6.34
CA ILE A 196 0.13 -8.74 -5.47
C ILE A 196 1.51 -9.31 -5.77
N ASN A 197 2.34 -9.49 -4.73
CA ASN A 197 3.66 -10.12 -4.84
C ASN A 197 4.61 -9.46 -5.87
N GLY A 198 4.49 -8.15 -6.07
CA GLY A 198 5.31 -7.39 -7.04
C GLY A 198 4.82 -7.49 -8.50
N GLU A 199 3.66 -8.09 -8.73
CA GLU A 199 3.00 -8.19 -10.04
C GLU A 199 1.66 -7.46 -10.06
N ALA A 200 1.23 -7.04 -11.25
CA ALA A 200 -0.07 -6.44 -11.41
C ALA A 200 -1.17 -7.51 -11.52
N ASN A 201 -2.25 -7.38 -10.77
CA ASN A 201 -3.37 -8.33 -10.76
C ASN A 201 -4.33 -8.12 -11.96
N VAL A 202 -3.79 -8.05 -13.18
CA VAL A 202 -4.56 -7.63 -14.39
C VAL A 202 -5.30 -8.77 -15.07
N LEU A 203 -4.88 -10.02 -14.86
CA LEU A 203 -5.51 -11.18 -15.48
C LEU A 203 -6.96 -11.31 -15.02
N ASN A 204 -7.89 -11.45 -15.96
CA ASN A 204 -9.33 -11.56 -15.70
C ASN A 204 -9.90 -10.43 -14.82
N TRP A 205 -9.29 -9.24 -14.86
CA TRP A 205 -9.79 -8.11 -14.09
C TRP A 205 -11.20 -7.72 -14.54
N THR A 206 -12.16 -7.83 -13.63
CA THR A 206 -13.56 -7.47 -13.88
C THR A 206 -13.91 -6.26 -13.04
N ARG A 207 -14.31 -5.15 -13.68
CA ARG A 207 -14.78 -3.94 -12.97
C ARG A 207 -16.15 -4.19 -12.36
N LEU A 208 -16.43 -3.61 -11.20
CA LEU A 208 -17.77 -3.65 -10.63
C LEU A 208 -18.72 -2.76 -11.44
N SER A 209 -19.93 -3.26 -11.73
CA SER A 209 -20.92 -2.56 -12.54
C SER A 209 -21.39 -1.24 -11.92
N ASN A 210 -21.35 -1.13 -10.59
CA ASN A 210 -21.76 0.04 -9.82
C ASN A 210 -20.59 0.93 -9.38
N ASN A 211 -19.33 0.56 -9.65
CA ASN A 211 -18.17 1.37 -9.29
C ASN A 211 -16.98 1.09 -10.23
N ALA A 212 -16.75 2.00 -11.18
CA ALA A 212 -15.69 1.87 -12.18
C ALA A 212 -14.26 1.88 -11.58
N ASN A 213 -14.09 2.35 -10.34
CA ASN A 213 -12.80 2.38 -9.65
C ASN A 213 -12.49 1.08 -8.90
N LEU A 214 -13.47 0.20 -8.75
CA LEU A 214 -13.37 -1.09 -8.09
C LEU A 214 -13.49 -2.22 -9.11
N GLY A 215 -12.91 -3.36 -8.77
CA GLY A 215 -12.92 -4.56 -9.58
C GLY A 215 -12.13 -5.65 -8.89
N GLY A 216 -11.96 -6.78 -9.56
CA GLY A 216 -11.12 -7.85 -9.03
C GLY A 216 -10.42 -8.63 -10.13
N GLY A 217 -9.15 -8.95 -9.91
CA GLY A 217 -8.31 -9.76 -10.80
C GLY A 217 -8.41 -11.25 -10.50
N ARG A 218 -7.64 -12.06 -11.21
CA ARG A 218 -7.58 -13.52 -11.03
C ARG A 218 -7.11 -13.90 -9.64
N TYR A 219 -6.15 -13.17 -9.09
CA TYR A 219 -5.51 -13.51 -7.83
C TYR A 219 -6.14 -12.77 -6.66
N GLY A 220 -6.12 -13.43 -5.49
CA GLY A 220 -6.40 -12.83 -4.20
C GLY A 220 -5.16 -12.93 -3.30
N THR A 221 -5.16 -12.21 -2.18
CA THR A 221 -4.04 -12.17 -1.23
C THR A 221 -4.54 -12.51 0.17
N CYS A 222 -4.13 -13.67 0.69
CA CYS A 222 -4.69 -14.28 1.90
C CYS A 222 -3.68 -14.26 3.04
N CYS A 223 -4.14 -14.00 4.27
CA CYS A 223 -3.39 -14.27 5.49
C CYS A 223 -4.31 -14.30 6.71
N SER A 224 -3.75 -14.57 7.89
CA SER A 224 -4.49 -14.54 9.15
C SER A 224 -4.95 -13.11 9.46
N GLU A 225 -6.16 -13.00 9.98
CA GLU A 225 -6.82 -11.73 10.36
C GLU A 225 -7.38 -11.86 11.79
N MET A 226 -7.27 -10.78 12.56
CA MET A 226 -7.87 -10.66 13.89
C MET A 226 -8.62 -9.32 13.94
N ASP A 227 -9.93 -9.40 13.82
CA ASP A 227 -10.84 -8.28 13.99
C ASP A 227 -11.06 -8.04 15.49
N ILE A 228 -10.72 -6.84 15.97
CA ILE A 228 -10.77 -6.47 17.40
C ILE A 228 -12.19 -6.10 17.83
#